data_AF-A0A0A9DG59-F1
#
_entry.id   AF-A0A0A9DG59-F1
#
_cell.length_a   1.000
_cell.length_b   1.000
_cell.length_c   1.000
_cell.angle_alpha   90.00
_cell.angle_beta   90.00
_cell.angle_gamma   90.00
#
_symmetry.space_group_name_H-M   'P 1'
#
loop_
_entity.id
_entity.type
_entity.pdbx_description
1 polymer ?
#
loop_
_entity_poly.entity_id
_entity_poly.type
_entity_poly.pdbx_seq_one_letter_code
_entity_poly.pdbx_strand_id
1 'polypeptide(L)'
;MKATFDGFLLVLLAGGPLRAFSRQDSQIIEDDFRALRDLYLADGDGLPEELVDKASSQVKNVLPLFRADSESLIDRFKRMMVESNRSASKNRLPLPPTTGHWSPNEPNTVLRVLCYRNDETATKFLKKTYNLPKKV
;
A
#
# COMPACT_ATOMS: atom_id res chain seq x y z
N MET A 1 8.46 2.49 -19.05
CA MET A 1 7.23 1.88 -18.54
C MET A 1 7.39 1.14 -17.22
N LYS A 2 7.94 -0.09 -17.15
CA LYS A 2 7.97 -0.87 -15.89
C LYS A 2 8.57 -0.10 -14.71
N ALA A 3 9.73 0.54 -14.91
CA ALA A 3 10.38 1.35 -13.88
C ALA A 3 9.48 2.49 -13.35
N THR A 4 8.59 3.03 -14.18
CA THR A 4 7.65 4.08 -13.77
C THR A 4 6.53 3.54 -12.90
N PHE A 5 6.03 2.34 -13.17
CA PHE A 5 5.08 1.66 -12.28
C PHE A 5 5.72 1.22 -10.96
N ASP A 6 6.96 0.72 -11.01
CA ASP A 6 7.75 0.41 -9.82
C ASP A 6 8.00 1.68 -8.99
N GLY A 7 8.34 2.79 -9.65
CA GLY A 7 8.53 4.11 -9.03
C GLY A 7 7.26 4.69 -8.41
N PHE A 8 6.11 4.52 -9.08
CA PHE A 8 4.81 4.90 -8.54
C PHE A 8 4.52 4.18 -7.22
N LEU A 9 4.73 2.85 -7.17
CA LEU A 9 4.60 2.09 -5.92
C LEU A 9 5.63 2.48 -4.87
N LEU A 10 6.87 2.78 -5.26
CA LEU A 10 7.91 3.24 -4.36
C LEU A 10 7.48 4.54 -3.64
N VAL A 11 6.91 5.49 -4.36
CA VAL A 11 6.40 6.74 -3.76
C VAL A 11 5.24 6.46 -2.81
N LEU A 12 4.31 5.56 -3.19
CA LEU A 12 3.13 5.26 -2.37
C LEU A 12 3.45 4.44 -1.11
N LEU A 13 4.39 3.50 -1.18
CA LEU A 13 4.66 2.52 -0.12
C LEU A 13 6.01 2.72 0.57
N ALA A 14 6.88 3.61 0.07
CA ALA A 14 8.20 3.87 0.64
C ALA A 14 8.65 5.34 0.47
N GLY A 15 7.73 6.28 0.24
CA GLY A 15 8.02 7.69 -0.05
C GLY A 15 8.51 8.55 1.13
N GLY A 16 8.94 7.95 2.23
CA GLY A 16 9.44 8.67 3.41
C GLY A 16 8.35 9.34 4.28
N PRO A 17 8.73 10.06 5.34
CA PRO A 17 7.82 10.48 6.42
C PRO A 17 6.83 11.59 6.02
N LEU A 18 7.09 12.32 4.94
CA LEU A 18 6.18 13.36 4.44
C LEU A 18 5.06 12.79 3.56
N ARG A 19 5.14 11.51 3.19
CA ARG A 19 4.06 10.85 2.46
C ARG A 19 2.89 10.62 3.42
N ALA A 20 1.73 11.17 3.10
CA ALA A 20 0.50 10.91 3.84
C ALA A 20 -0.71 10.97 2.89
N PHE A 21 -1.74 10.14 3.14
CA PHE A 21 -2.98 10.17 2.36
C PHE A 21 -4.20 9.81 3.20
N SER A 22 -5.31 10.48 2.91
CA SER A 22 -6.65 10.14 3.37
C SER A 22 -7.32 9.12 2.44
N ARG A 23 -8.44 8.54 2.86
CA ARG A 23 -9.18 7.59 2.03
C ARG A 23 -9.77 8.27 0.79
N GLN A 24 -10.13 9.54 0.92
CA GLN A 24 -10.67 10.37 -0.15
C GLN A 24 -9.64 10.57 -1.28
N ASP A 25 -8.35 10.61 -0.94
CA ASP A 25 -7.26 10.72 -1.92
C ASP A 25 -7.10 9.46 -2.79
N SER A 26 -7.77 8.33 -2.46
CA SER A 26 -7.64 7.09 -3.23
C SER A 26 -8.09 7.27 -4.68
N GLN A 27 -9.10 8.10 -4.91
CA GLN A 27 -9.59 8.37 -6.27
C GLN A 27 -8.52 9.07 -7.11
N ILE A 28 -7.86 10.10 -6.55
CA ILE A 28 -6.78 10.83 -7.22
C ILE A 28 -5.62 9.88 -7.55
N ILE A 29 -5.26 8.99 -6.62
CA ILE A 29 -4.21 8.00 -6.84
C ILE A 29 -4.58 7.02 -7.98
N GLU A 30 -5.84 6.58 -8.05
CA GLU A 30 -6.34 5.71 -9.12
C GLU A 30 -6.37 6.43 -10.48
N ASP A 31 -6.72 7.72 -10.48
CA ASP A 31 -6.74 8.56 -11.68
C ASP A 31 -5.32 8.85 -12.19
N ASP A 32 -4.36 9.15 -11.29
CA ASP A 32 -2.94 9.29 -11.63
C ASP A 32 -2.38 8.01 -12.26
N PHE A 33 -2.75 6.85 -11.71
CA PHE A 33 -2.34 5.56 -12.28
C PHE A 33 -2.97 5.32 -13.66
N ARG A 34 -4.24 5.71 -13.86
CA ARG A 34 -4.90 5.61 -15.16
C ARG A 34 -4.21 6.51 -16.19
N ALA A 35 -4.00 7.78 -15.87
CA ALA A 35 -3.27 8.72 -16.73
C ALA A 35 -1.87 8.21 -17.08
N LEU A 36 -1.17 7.61 -16.11
CA LEU A 36 0.14 7.00 -16.34
C LEU A 36 0.07 5.80 -17.31
N ARG A 37 -0.97 4.96 -17.23
CA ARG A 37 -1.19 3.88 -18.21
C ARG A 37 -1.50 4.45 -19.59
N ASP A 38 -2.39 5.43 -19.65
CA ASP A 38 -2.86 6.04 -20.90
C ASP A 38 -1.70 6.69 -21.66
N LEU A 39 -0.72 7.28 -20.96
CA LEU A 39 0.53 7.77 -21.56
C LEU A 39 1.28 6.68 -22.36
N TYR A 40 1.26 5.44 -21.90
CA TYR A 40 1.93 4.32 -22.60
C TYR A 40 1.06 3.68 -23.68
N LEU A 41 -0.27 3.74 -23.55
CA LEU A 41 -1.20 3.26 -24.57
C LEU A 41 -1.30 4.24 -25.74
N ALA A 42 -1.18 5.54 -25.46
CA ALA A 42 -1.20 6.64 -26.41
C ALA A 42 -2.34 6.51 -27.44
N ASP A 43 -3.58 6.31 -26.96
CA ASP A 43 -4.79 6.14 -27.79
C ASP A 43 -4.69 5.09 -28.91
N GLY A 44 -3.84 4.07 -28.72
CA GLY A 44 -3.61 2.99 -29.68
C GLY A 44 -2.32 3.12 -30.49
N ASP A 45 -1.67 4.28 -30.47
CA ASP A 45 -0.38 4.53 -31.14
C ASP A 45 0.83 4.14 -30.27
N GLY A 46 0.59 3.68 -29.04
CA GLY A 46 1.60 3.34 -28.06
C GLY A 46 1.94 1.84 -27.96
N LEU A 47 2.20 1.38 -26.75
CA LEU A 47 2.49 -0.01 -26.44
C LEU A 47 1.21 -0.87 -26.46
N PRO A 48 1.31 -2.16 -26.83
CA PRO A 48 0.16 -3.08 -26.76
C PRO A 48 -0.46 -3.12 -25.36
N GLU A 49 -1.78 -3.12 -25.27
CA GLU A 49 -2.50 -3.07 -23.98
C GLU A 49 -2.09 -4.21 -23.05
N GLU A 50 -1.97 -5.43 -23.57
CA GLU A 50 -1.53 -6.61 -22.79
C GLU A 50 -0.15 -6.39 -22.14
N LEU A 51 0.76 -5.69 -22.83
CA LEU A 51 2.09 -5.40 -22.32
C LEU A 51 2.03 -4.37 -21.18
N VAL A 52 1.22 -3.32 -21.34
CA VAL A 52 0.99 -2.30 -20.30
C VAL A 52 0.31 -2.92 -19.08
N ASP A 53 -0.65 -3.81 -19.30
CA ASP A 53 -1.38 -4.53 -18.27
C ASP A 53 -0.50 -5.46 -17.47
N LYS A 54 0.33 -6.24 -18.15
CA LYS A 54 1.31 -7.11 -17.49
C LYS A 54 2.28 -6.29 -16.63
N ALA A 55 2.82 -5.19 -17.18
CA ALA A 55 3.77 -4.34 -16.47
C ALA A 55 3.16 -3.59 -15.28
N SER A 56 1.87 -3.27 -15.33
CA SER A 56 1.16 -2.51 -14.29
C SER A 56 0.39 -3.38 -13.29
N SER A 57 0.40 -4.70 -13.47
CA SER A 57 -0.34 -5.68 -12.67
C SER A 57 -0.13 -5.54 -11.16
N GLN A 58 1.11 -5.32 -10.71
CA GLN A 58 1.41 -5.13 -9.29
C GLN A 58 0.73 -3.88 -8.72
N VAL A 59 0.69 -2.79 -9.49
CA VAL A 59 -0.01 -1.55 -9.12
C VAL A 59 -1.51 -1.81 -9.01
N LYS A 60 -2.11 -2.43 -10.03
CA LYS A 60 -3.55 -2.81 -10.04
C LYS A 60 -3.95 -3.62 -8.81
N ASN A 61 -3.08 -4.54 -8.38
CA ASN A 61 -3.34 -5.40 -7.22
C ASN A 61 -3.21 -4.67 -5.88
N VAL A 62 -2.36 -3.64 -5.79
CA VAL A 62 -2.06 -2.90 -4.56
C VAL A 62 -3.04 -1.74 -4.33
N LEU A 63 -3.44 -1.03 -5.39
CA LEU A 63 -4.30 0.16 -5.30
C LEU A 63 -5.60 -0.03 -4.50
N PRO A 64 -6.30 -1.19 -4.55
CA PRO A 64 -7.49 -1.39 -3.73
C PRO A 64 -7.29 -1.21 -2.23
N LEU A 65 -6.05 -1.39 -1.72
CA LEU A 65 -5.73 -1.12 -0.31
C LEU A 65 -5.91 0.36 0.05
N PHE A 66 -5.73 1.28 -0.90
CA PHE A 66 -5.81 2.71 -0.67
C PHE A 66 -7.26 3.19 -0.52
N ARG A 67 -8.23 2.43 -1.05
CA ARG A 67 -9.67 2.69 -0.94
C ARG A 67 -10.30 2.07 0.33
N ALA A 68 -9.69 1.01 0.85
CA ALA A 68 -10.18 0.30 2.03
C ALA A 68 -10.16 1.21 3.28
N ASP A 69 -11.13 1.01 4.17
CA ASP A 69 -11.14 1.62 5.50
C ASP A 69 -10.04 1.02 6.39
N SER A 70 -9.63 1.81 7.38
CA SER A 70 -8.51 1.46 8.26
C SER A 70 -8.82 0.26 9.14
N GLU A 71 -10.08 0.09 9.57
CA GLU A 71 -10.54 -1.06 10.34
C GLU A 71 -10.32 -2.37 9.55
N SER A 72 -10.77 -2.40 8.29
CA SER A 72 -10.60 -3.54 7.39
C SER A 72 -9.12 -3.84 7.09
N LEU A 73 -8.30 -2.81 6.89
CA LEU A 73 -6.85 -2.96 6.70
C LEU A 73 -6.17 -3.54 7.95
N ILE A 74 -6.54 -3.07 9.14
CA ILE A 74 -6.01 -3.56 10.41
C ILE A 74 -6.38 -5.03 10.62
N ASP A 75 -7.63 -5.40 10.38
CA ASP A 75 -8.07 -6.79 10.55
C ASP A 75 -7.42 -7.72 9.54
N ARG A 76 -7.27 -7.26 8.29
CA ARG A 76 -6.48 -7.97 7.27
C ARG A 76 -5.03 -8.17 7.74
N PHE A 77 -4.36 -7.12 8.20
CA PHE A 77 -2.98 -7.19 8.68
C PHE A 77 -2.84 -8.18 9.86
N LYS A 78 -3.73 -8.11 10.85
CA LYS A 78 -3.73 -9.02 12.00
C LYS A 78 -3.87 -10.49 11.58
N ARG A 79 -4.82 -10.80 10.68
CA ARG A 79 -5.02 -12.16 10.16
C ARG A 79 -3.75 -12.69 9.51
N MET A 80 -3.16 -11.90 8.62
CA MET A 80 -1.94 -12.29 7.90
C MET A 80 -0.75 -12.51 8.84
N MET A 81 -0.64 -11.71 9.90
CA MET A 81 0.41 -11.89 10.91
C MET A 81 0.26 -13.18 11.72
N VAL A 82 -0.98 -13.60 12.01
CA VAL A 82 -1.27 -14.88 12.68
C VAL A 82 -0.97 -16.06 11.75
N GLU A 83 -1.43 -15.99 10.50
CA GLU A 83 -1.22 -17.03 9.47
C GLU A 83 0.27 -17.23 9.14
N SER A 84 1.08 -16.18 9.25
CA SER A 84 2.53 -16.23 9.03
C SER A 84 3.31 -17.01 10.12
N ASN A 85 2.61 -17.64 11.07
CA ASN A 85 3.17 -18.33 12.24
C ASN A 85 4.14 -17.48 13.07
N ARG A 86 4.03 -16.14 12.97
CA ARG A 86 4.76 -15.21 13.83
C ARG A 86 3.99 -15.19 15.14
N SER A 87 4.64 -15.60 16.22
CA SER A 87 4.08 -15.65 17.57
C SER A 87 3.52 -14.28 18.00
N ALA A 88 2.28 -14.02 17.63
CA ALA A 88 1.55 -12.84 18.00
C ALA A 88 1.09 -13.01 19.45
N SER A 89 1.87 -12.48 20.40
CA SER A 89 1.27 -12.14 21.68
C SER A 89 0.12 -11.16 21.39
N LYS A 90 -1.05 -11.32 22.05
CA LYS A 90 -2.26 -10.51 21.79
C LYS A 90 -2.03 -8.99 21.78
N ASN A 91 -0.93 -8.52 22.37
CA ASN A 91 -0.60 -7.11 22.53
C ASN A 91 0.61 -6.62 21.71
N ARG A 92 1.36 -7.50 21.02
CA ARG A 92 2.54 -7.10 20.22
C ARG A 92 2.65 -7.94 18.96
N LEU A 93 2.45 -7.29 17.82
CA LEU A 93 2.75 -7.86 16.50
C LEU A 93 4.19 -7.46 16.14
N PRO A 94 5.06 -8.41 15.76
CA PRO A 94 6.40 -8.07 15.29
C PRO A 94 6.33 -7.25 13.98
N LEU A 95 7.40 -6.52 13.66
CA LEU A 95 7.50 -5.90 12.35
C LEU A 95 7.66 -6.99 11.27
N PRO A 96 6.87 -6.97 10.19
CA PRO A 96 7.08 -7.85 9.06
C PRO A 96 8.38 -7.47 8.32
N PRO A 97 9.07 -8.43 7.67
CA PRO A 97 10.29 -8.19 6.94
C PRO A 97 9.97 -7.34 5.70
N THR A 98 10.92 -6.51 5.31
CA THR A 98 10.84 -5.82 4.02
C THR A 98 11.34 -6.76 2.94
N THR A 99 10.43 -7.30 2.13
CA THR A 99 10.73 -8.27 1.06
C THR A 99 11.07 -7.62 -0.28
N GLY A 100 10.83 -6.31 -0.43
CA GLY A 100 10.95 -5.60 -1.71
C GLY A 100 9.86 -5.96 -2.72
N HIS A 101 8.91 -6.84 -2.36
CA HIS A 101 7.79 -7.23 -3.19
C HIS A 101 6.48 -6.67 -2.62
N TRP A 102 5.80 -5.83 -3.40
CA TRP A 102 4.50 -5.28 -3.03
C TRP A 102 3.37 -6.22 -3.44
N SER A 103 2.55 -6.59 -2.48
CA SER A 103 1.38 -7.44 -2.72
C SER A 103 0.30 -7.18 -1.67
N PRO A 104 -0.99 -7.16 -2.03
CA PRO A 104 -2.07 -7.03 -1.05
C PRO A 104 -2.14 -8.20 -0.07
N ASN A 105 -1.46 -9.31 -0.36
CA ASN A 105 -1.37 -10.49 0.49
C ASN A 105 -0.01 -10.57 1.22
N GLU A 106 0.73 -9.47 1.31
CA GLU A 106 2.00 -9.38 2.03
C GLU A 106 1.87 -8.41 3.23
N PRO A 107 2.21 -8.81 4.48
CA PRO A 107 1.94 -8.00 5.67
C PRO A 107 2.64 -6.65 5.69
N ASN A 108 3.88 -6.55 5.20
CA ASN A 108 4.63 -5.28 5.16
C ASN A 108 4.00 -4.28 4.18
N THR A 109 3.38 -4.73 3.10
CA THR A 109 2.63 -3.89 2.15
C THR A 109 1.42 -3.26 2.85
N VAL A 110 0.60 -4.06 3.54
CA VAL A 110 -0.56 -3.54 4.29
C VAL A 110 -0.12 -2.61 5.43
N LEU A 111 0.96 -2.97 6.13
CA LEU A 111 1.52 -2.12 7.18
C LEU A 111 1.98 -0.76 6.63
N ARG A 112 2.62 -0.72 5.46
CA ARG A 112 3.05 0.54 4.82
C ARG A 112 1.88 1.42 4.42
N VAL A 113 0.80 0.83 3.91
CA VAL A 113 -0.46 1.56 3.67
C VAL A 113 -1.00 2.18 4.96
N LEU A 114 -1.03 1.43 6.06
CA LEU A 114 -1.43 1.94 7.38
C LEU A 114 -0.48 3.05 7.90
N CYS A 115 0.82 2.93 7.67
CA CYS A 115 1.80 3.94 8.11
C CYS A 115 1.60 5.30 7.43
N TYR A 116 1.23 5.31 6.14
CA TYR A 116 0.99 6.55 5.40
C TYR A 116 -0.47 7.01 5.46
N ARG A 117 -1.35 6.24 6.09
CA ARG A 117 -2.75 6.58 6.27
C ARG A 117 -2.91 7.74 7.26
N ASN A 118 -3.36 8.88 6.77
CA ASN A 118 -3.66 10.05 7.59
C ASN A 118 -5.06 9.97 8.20
N ASP A 119 -5.25 9.04 9.13
CA ASP A 119 -6.45 9.01 9.97
C ASP A 119 -6.15 8.56 11.41
N GLU A 120 -7.12 8.79 12.29
CA GLU A 120 -7.00 8.46 13.71
C GLU A 120 -6.97 6.97 13.98
N THR A 121 -7.71 6.16 13.22
CA THR A 121 -7.83 4.71 13.43
C THR A 121 -6.49 4.02 13.20
N ALA A 122 -5.85 4.29 12.06
CA ALA A 122 -4.52 3.77 11.73
C ALA A 122 -3.47 4.26 12.74
N THR A 123 -3.50 5.56 13.08
CA THR A 123 -2.57 6.16 14.05
C THR A 123 -2.68 5.49 15.43
N LYS A 124 -3.90 5.33 15.95
CA LYS A 124 -4.15 4.68 17.25
C LYS A 124 -3.68 3.23 17.25
N PHE A 125 -3.95 2.50 16.17
CA PHE A 125 -3.48 1.13 16.00
C PHE A 125 -1.95 1.03 16.02
N LEU A 126 -1.26 1.82 15.18
CA LEU A 126 0.21 1.78 15.08
C LEU A 126 0.88 2.16 16.41
N LYS A 127 0.41 3.23 17.06
CA LYS A 127 0.93 3.67 18.37
C LYS A 127 0.79 2.57 19.43
N LYS A 128 -0.38 1.91 19.48
CA LYS A 128 -0.65 0.83 20.44
C LYS A 128 0.16 -0.43 20.14
N THR A 129 0.19 -0.88 18.88
CA THR A 129 0.84 -2.14 18.48
C THR A 129 2.36 -2.08 18.66
N TYR A 130 2.97 -0.92 18.35
CA TYR A 130 4.43 -0.76 18.34
C TYR A 130 4.97 0.10 19.49
N ASN A 131 4.12 0.47 20.46
CA ASN A 131 4.49 1.33 21.61
C ASN A 131 5.18 2.65 21.18
N LEU A 132 4.69 3.26 20.10
CA LEU A 132 5.25 4.52 19.59
C LEU A 132 4.88 5.69 20.52
N PRO A 133 5.73 6.73 20.59
CA PRO A 133 5.42 7.94 21.35
C PRO A 133 4.07 8.55 20.97
N LYS A 134 3.32 8.98 21.99
CA LYS A 134 2.01 9.64 21.77
C LYS A 134 2.15 11.07 21.26
N LYS A 135 3.29 11.71 21.54
CA LYS A 135 3.71 13.04 21.09
C LYS A 135 5.06 12.90 20.36
N VAL A 136 5.25 13.64 19.28
CA VAL A 136 6.56 13.90 18.67
C VAL A 136 7.08 15.21 19.24
#